data_AF-A0A5J9TKS9-F1
#
_entry.id   AF-A0A5J9TKS9-F1
#
_cell.length_a   1.000
_cell.length_b   1.000
_cell.length_c   1.000
_cell.angle_alpha   90.00
_cell.angle_beta   90.00
_cell.angle_gamma   90.00
#
_symmetry.space_group_name_H-M   'P 1'
#
loop_
_entity.id
_entity.type
_entity.pdbx_description
1 polymer ?
#
loop_
_entity_poly.entity_id
_entity_poly.type
_entity_poly.pdbx_seq_one_letter_code
_entity_poly.pdbx_strand_id
1 'polypeptide(L)'
;MERSLRSMAKRPRSRQPMGKRLSQICRNYNPKDMEAAAGGVDDMTKLSYLHEPGVLQNLAIRYELNENYTYTGNILIAVNPFQDCPIYTTHI
;
A
#
# COMPACT_ATOMS: atom_id res chain seq x y z
N MET A 1 55.58 -17.57 -11.10
CA MET A 1 55.84 -16.20 -10.62
C MET A 1 55.04 -15.33 -11.59
N GLU A 2 53.82 -14.87 -11.33
CA GLU A 2 53.26 -14.27 -10.13
C GLU A 2 51.77 -14.61 -9.96
N ARG A 3 51.33 -14.70 -8.71
CA ARG A 3 49.92 -14.84 -8.32
C ARG A 3 49.31 -13.43 -8.25
N SER A 4 48.58 -13.00 -9.27
CA SER A 4 47.81 -11.75 -9.21
C SER A 4 46.47 -12.00 -8.50
N LEU A 5 46.49 -11.90 -7.17
CA LEU A 5 45.31 -11.90 -6.32
C LEU A 5 44.52 -10.61 -6.56
N ARG A 6 43.49 -10.65 -7.43
CA ARG A 6 42.46 -9.60 -7.45
C ARG A 6 41.63 -9.73 -6.19
N SER A 7 41.98 -8.90 -5.20
CA SER A 7 41.23 -8.66 -3.97
C SER A 7 39.73 -8.51 -4.25
N MET A 8 38.91 -9.41 -3.71
CA MET A 8 37.47 -9.21 -3.59
C MET A 8 37.22 -8.08 -2.59
N ALA A 9 37.24 -6.84 -3.07
CA ALA A 9 36.73 -5.70 -2.32
C ALA A 9 35.23 -5.91 -2.10
N LYS A 10 34.86 -6.40 -0.92
CA LYS A 10 33.47 -6.45 -0.46
C LYS A 10 32.92 -5.04 -0.51
N ARG A 11 31.92 -4.79 -1.37
CA ARG A 11 31.17 -3.53 -1.42
C ARG A 11 30.72 -3.18 0.01
N PRO A 12 31.04 -1.99 0.55
CA PRO A 12 30.58 -1.63 1.88
C PRO A 12 29.06 -1.53 1.85
N ARG A 13 28.37 -2.28 2.72
CA ARG A 13 26.97 -2.00 3.03
C ARG A 13 26.94 -0.61 3.66
N SER A 14 26.57 0.40 2.88
CA SER A 14 26.35 1.75 3.37
C SER A 14 25.33 1.66 4.52
N ARG A 15 25.78 1.88 5.76
CA ARG A 15 24.89 2.13 6.89
C ARG A 15 24.07 3.36 6.52
N GLN A 16 22.80 3.13 6.19
CA GLN A 16 21.89 4.25 5.97
C GLN A 16 21.68 4.96 7.32
N PRO A 17 21.90 6.28 7.41
CA PRO A 17 21.58 7.02 8.62
C PRO A 17 20.07 6.94 8.89
N MET A 18 19.71 6.75 10.16
CA MET A 18 18.34 6.48 10.65
C MET A 18 17.27 7.44 10.10
N GLY A 19 17.63 8.66 9.70
CA GLY A 19 16.70 9.67 9.15
C GLY A 19 16.39 9.56 7.65
N LYS A 20 17.01 8.66 6.88
CA LYS A 20 16.77 8.58 5.42
C LYS A 20 15.58 7.72 5.00
N ARG A 21 15.07 6.87 5.90
CA ARG A 21 13.94 5.96 5.61
C ARG A 21 12.64 6.70 5.30
N LEU A 22 12.31 7.75 6.06
CA LEU A 22 11.09 8.54 5.83
C LEU A 22 11.12 9.24 4.46
N SER A 23 12.29 9.74 4.04
CA SER A 23 12.45 10.38 2.73
C SER A 23 12.22 9.44 1.54
N GLN A 24 12.36 8.12 1.72
CA GLN A 24 12.09 7.13 0.67
C GLN A 24 10.61 6.82 0.53
N ILE A 25 9.86 6.80 1.64
CA ILE A 25 8.42 6.52 1.65
C ILE A 25 7.66 7.67 0.97
N CYS A 26 7.99 8.93 1.31
CA CYS A 26 7.32 10.09 0.72
C CYS A 26 7.64 10.31 -0.77
N ARG A 27 8.73 9.73 -1.31
CA ARG A 27 9.07 9.85 -2.75
C ARG A 27 8.14 9.06 -3.66
N ASN A 28 7.48 8.03 -3.13
CA ASN A 28 6.65 7.13 -3.92
C ASN A 28 5.18 7.59 -3.98
N TYR A 29 4.86 8.73 -3.37
CA TYR A 29 3.54 9.34 -3.45
C TYR A 29 3.46 10.17 -4.72
N ASN A 30 2.66 9.73 -5.70
CA ASN A 30 2.46 10.45 -6.95
C ASN A 30 1.17 11.28 -6.83
N PRO A 31 1.19 12.59 -7.11
CA PRO A 31 -0.03 13.42 -7.08
C PRO A 31 -1.14 12.91 -8.04
N LYS A 32 -0.77 12.11 -9.05
CA LYS A 32 -1.72 11.44 -9.96
C LYS A 32 -2.40 10.21 -9.35
N ASP A 33 -1.96 9.75 -8.19
CA ASP A 33 -2.67 8.72 -7.40
C ASP A 33 -3.99 9.29 -6.84
N MET A 34 -4.14 10.62 -6.83
CA MET A 34 -5.34 11.37 -6.42
C MET A 34 -6.40 11.46 -7.53
N GLU A 35 -6.59 10.39 -8.29
CA GLU A 35 -7.81 10.20 -9.10
C GLU A 35 -8.71 9.14 -8.45
N ALA A 36 -8.55 8.89 -7.15
CA ALA A 36 -9.55 8.22 -6.36
C ALA A 36 -10.71 9.20 -6.10
N ALA A 37 -11.92 8.81 -6.47
CA ALA A 37 -13.12 9.57 -6.18
C ALA A 37 -13.19 9.93 -4.68
N ALA A 38 -13.87 11.02 -4.32
CA ALA A 38 -13.98 11.48 -2.94
C ALA A 38 -14.52 10.40 -1.96
N GLY A 39 -15.21 9.37 -2.49
CA GLY A 39 -15.72 8.23 -1.71
C GLY A 39 -14.88 6.95 -1.78
N GLY A 40 -13.68 6.99 -2.37
CA GLY A 40 -12.93 5.78 -2.71
C GLY A 40 -13.59 4.97 -3.82
N VAL A 41 -13.04 3.78 -4.07
CA VAL A 41 -13.42 2.89 -5.17
C VAL A 41 -13.71 1.49 -4.63
N ASP A 42 -14.84 0.92 -5.04
CA ASP A 42 -15.33 -0.41 -4.68
C ASP A 42 -14.44 -1.55 -5.19
N ASP A 43 -13.89 -1.40 -6.40
CA ASP A 43 -12.93 -2.31 -7.02
C ASP A 43 -11.64 -1.58 -7.39
N MET A 44 -10.55 -1.93 -6.71
CA MET A 44 -9.25 -1.32 -6.90
C MET A 44 -8.63 -1.59 -8.27
N THR A 45 -9.15 -2.53 -9.07
CA THR A 45 -8.71 -2.69 -10.48
C THR A 45 -9.02 -1.46 -11.34
N LYS A 46 -9.96 -0.62 -10.90
CA LYS A 46 -10.31 0.65 -11.55
C LYS A 46 -9.32 1.77 -11.21
N LEU A 47 -8.43 1.58 -10.23
CA LEU A 47 -7.39 2.56 -9.91
C LEU A 47 -6.33 2.58 -11.02
N SER A 48 -5.97 3.79 -11.47
CA SER A 48 -4.90 3.99 -12.45
C SER A 48 -3.54 3.44 -11.98
N TYR A 49 -3.31 3.42 -10.67
CA TYR A 49 -2.08 2.94 -10.04
C TYR A 49 -2.38 2.04 -8.84
N LEU A 50 -2.29 0.73 -9.03
CA LEU A 50 -2.45 -0.26 -7.97
C LEU A 50 -1.12 -0.50 -7.23
N HIS A 51 -0.65 0.52 -6.52
CA HIS A 51 0.54 0.45 -5.67
C HIS A 51 0.17 0.59 -4.19
N GLU A 52 1.08 0.18 -3.30
CA GLU A 52 0.87 0.21 -1.83
C GLU A 52 0.28 1.54 -1.32
N PRO A 53 0.73 2.75 -1.76
CA PRO A 53 0.14 4.00 -1.30
C PRO A 53 -1.32 4.19 -1.72
N GLY A 54 -1.66 3.88 -2.97
CA GLY A 54 -3.02 4.03 -3.51
C GLY A 54 -4.00 3.05 -2.88
N VAL A 55 -3.56 1.81 -2.65
CA VAL A 55 -4.34 0.79 -1.94
C VAL A 55 -4.64 1.23 -0.51
N LEU A 56 -3.63 1.70 0.22
CA LEU A 56 -3.79 2.17 1.60
C LEU A 56 -4.72 3.38 1.68
N GLN A 57 -4.58 4.34 0.77
CA GLN A 57 -5.45 5.51 0.73
C GLN A 57 -6.90 5.14 0.46
N ASN A 58 -7.15 4.23 -0.49
CA ASN A 58 -8.50 3.76 -0.80
C ASN A 58 -9.15 3.04 0.40
N LEU A 59 -8.41 2.16 1.06
CA LEU A 59 -8.89 1.46 2.26
C LEU A 59 -9.18 2.42 3.40
N ALA A 60 -8.34 3.46 3.60
CA ALA A 60 -8.56 4.47 4.62
C ALA A 60 -9.86 5.26 4.38
N ILE A 61 -10.07 5.75 3.16
CA ILE A 61 -11.30 6.48 2.79
C ILE A 61 -12.53 5.60 2.95
N ARG A 62 -12.49 4.36 2.45
CA ARG A 62 -13.64 3.44 2.56
C ARG A 62 -13.95 3.05 3.99
N TYR A 63 -12.93 2.92 4.84
CA TYR A 63 -13.11 2.67 6.26
C TYR A 63 -13.83 3.82 6.96
N GLU A 64 -13.49 5.08 6.65
CA GLU A 64 -14.20 6.26 7.16
C GLU A 64 -15.67 6.30 6.73
N LEU A 65 -16.00 5.67 5.60
CA LEU A 65 -17.37 5.53 5.08
C LEU A 65 -18.09 4.26 5.55
N ASN A 66 -17.49 3.46 6.44
CA ASN A 66 -17.99 2.15 6.88
C ASN A 66 -18.16 1.12 5.74
N GLU A 67 -17.42 1.29 4.65
CA GLU A 67 -17.40 0.39 3.49
C GLU A 67 -16.24 -0.62 3.58
N ASN A 68 -16.36 -1.54 4.52
CA ASN A 68 -15.27 -2.42 4.95
C ASN A 68 -14.86 -3.52 3.95
N TYR A 69 -15.56 -3.61 2.81
CA TYR A 69 -15.37 -4.61 1.78
C TYR A 69 -14.95 -3.93 0.48
N THR A 70 -13.80 -4.34 -0.05
CA THR A 70 -13.22 -3.77 -1.27
C THR A 70 -12.69 -4.88 -2.15
N TYR A 71 -13.12 -4.88 -3.41
CA TYR A 71 -12.64 -5.82 -4.42
C TYR A 71 -11.28 -5.40 -4.97
N THR A 72 -10.51 -6.39 -5.37
CA THR A 72 -9.36 -6.24 -6.25
C THR A 72 -9.41 -7.38 -7.26
N GLY A 73 -10.27 -7.17 -8.27
CA GLY A 73 -10.67 -8.21 -9.22
C GLY A 73 -11.38 -9.36 -8.49
N ASN A 74 -10.78 -10.55 -8.54
CA ASN A 74 -11.39 -11.75 -7.96
C ASN A 74 -11.10 -11.93 -6.47
N ILE A 75 -10.31 -11.04 -5.86
CA ILE A 75 -9.96 -11.09 -4.45
C ILE A 75 -10.81 -10.05 -3.71
N LEU A 76 -11.29 -10.42 -2.53
CA LEU A 76 -12.00 -9.52 -1.62
C LEU A 76 -11.12 -9.19 -0.42
N ILE A 77 -10.93 -7.90 -0.16
CA ILE A 77 -10.27 -7.40 1.05
C ILE A 77 -11.35 -6.96 2.03
N ALA A 78 -11.28 -7.48 3.26
CA ALA A 78 -12.14 -7.08 4.36
C ALA A 78 -11.31 -6.41 5.46
N VAL A 79 -11.71 -5.20 5.88
CA VAL A 79 -11.09 -4.46 6.99
C VAL A 79 -12.00 -4.58 8.21
N ASN A 80 -11.44 -4.98 9.36
CA ASN A 80 -12.24 -5.15 10.58
C ASN A 80 -12.64 -3.77 11.15
N PRO A 81 -13.95 -3.44 11.26
CA PRO A 81 -14.39 -2.17 11.83
C PRO A 81 -14.47 -2.17 13.37
N PHE A 82 -14.20 -3.32 14.02
CA PHE A 82 -14.29 -3.49 15.48
C PHE A 82 -15.65 -3.05 16.09
N GLN A 83 -16.70 -3.03 15.29
CA GLN A 83 -18.07 -2.69 15.66
C GLN A 83 -19.04 -3.68 15.00
N ASP A 84 -20.25 -3.78 15.55
CA ASP A 84 -21.29 -4.62 14.98
C ASP A 84 -21.66 -4.12 13.58
N CYS A 85 -21.52 -5.01 12.59
CA CYS A 85 -21.80 -4.65 11.20
C CYS A 85 -23.26 -5.00 10.87
N PRO A 86 -24.10 -4.01 10.53
CA PRO A 86 -25.53 -4.21 10.31
C PRO A 86 -25.85 -5.09 9.09
N ILE A 87 -24.86 -5.41 8.25
CA ILE A 87 -25.03 -6.30 7.10
C ILE A 87 -25.18 -7.79 7.48
N TYR A 88 -24.90 -8.14 8.73
CA TYR A 88 -24.99 -9.52 9.23
C TYR A 88 -26.28 -9.83 9.97
N THR A 89 -27.16 -8.85 10.11
CA THR A 89 -28.48 -9.12 10.68
C THR A 89 -29.33 -9.79 9.60
N THR A 90 -29.78 -11.01 9.90
CA THR A 90 -30.73 -11.74 9.06
C THR A 90 -31.94 -10.86 8.82
N HIS A 91 -32.27 -10.58 7.57
CA HIS A 91 -33.56 -9.97 7.19
C HIS A 91 -34.65 -11.01 7.48
N ILE A 92 -35.20 -10.99 8.70
CA ILE A 92 -36.37 -11.78 9.10
C ILE A 92 -37.63 -11.08 8.57
#